data_AF-A0A7S1C431-F1
#
_entry.id   AF-A0A7S1C431-F1
#
_cell.length_a   1.000
_cell.length_b   1.000
_cell.length_c   1.000
_cell.angle_alpha   90.00
_cell.angle_beta   90.00
_cell.angle_gamma   90.00
#
_symmetry.space_group_name_H-M   'P 1'
#
loop_
_entity.id
_entity.type
_entity.pdbx_description
1 polymer ?
#
loop_
_entity_poly.entity_id
_entity_poly.type
_entity_poly.pdbx_seq_one_letter_code
_entity_poly.pdbx_strand_id
1 'polypeptide(L)'
;EGRGKGASPPPLADRDDEASERTKALLADPAAATLTAESRPFWFIVRAIADFAEATGELPVAGSLPDMTSTPDMYVSLQRLYKEKAAADCADVRARVAALLAGVGLPEDHVPGEWIPRACANANFMRLLRTRSLADEAAAAALDAEAIGEELEELGWTVEDDEERAKVAAQKPFCWYVALRAADRFTGRTGRVAGAADEEVEADAAALAEDVAAEKAAAAASMGGLDIPVGADHAAEIARYGGAEPHNVAAVLGGVASQEAVKLITHQYEPLDNTFIFNGITGESAVYRC
;
A
#
# COMPACT_ATOMS: atom_id res chain seq x y z
N GLU A 1 12.81 -56.36 -8.49
CA GLU A 1 12.98 -54.95 -8.94
C GLU A 1 11.69 -54.21 -8.69
N GLY A 2 11.77 -53.12 -7.92
CA GLY A 2 10.65 -52.52 -7.20
C GLY A 2 9.67 -51.75 -8.09
N ARG A 3 8.39 -51.99 -7.86
CA ARG A 3 7.27 -51.19 -8.35
C ARG A 3 7.44 -49.74 -7.88
N GLY A 4 7.58 -48.82 -8.83
CA GLY A 4 7.50 -47.39 -8.59
C GLY A 4 6.16 -47.04 -7.98
N LYS A 5 6.19 -46.53 -6.74
CA LYS A 5 5.04 -45.95 -6.06
C LYS A 5 4.57 -44.76 -6.89
N GLY A 6 3.30 -44.80 -7.31
CA GLY A 6 2.63 -43.62 -7.83
C GLY A 6 2.65 -42.54 -6.75
N ALA A 7 3.38 -41.48 -7.00
CA ALA A 7 3.21 -40.25 -6.25
C ALA A 7 1.79 -39.77 -6.56
N SER A 8 0.94 -39.71 -5.53
CA SER A 8 -0.31 -38.98 -5.62
C SER A 8 0.02 -37.57 -6.13
N PRO A 9 -0.77 -37.01 -7.08
CA PRO A 9 -0.61 -35.62 -7.44
C PRO A 9 -0.71 -34.77 -6.16
N PRO A 10 0.07 -33.68 -6.05
CA PRO A 10 -0.08 -32.77 -4.94
C PRO A 10 -1.55 -32.34 -4.85
N PRO A 11 -2.10 -32.13 -3.63
CA PRO A 11 -3.44 -31.58 -3.50
C PRO A 11 -3.49 -30.32 -4.36
N LEU A 12 -4.53 -30.22 -5.21
CA LEU A 12 -4.86 -28.98 -5.91
C LEU A 12 -4.76 -27.87 -4.87
N ALA A 13 -3.84 -26.93 -5.11
CA ALA A 13 -3.67 -25.74 -4.30
C ALA A 13 -5.03 -25.10 -4.05
N ASP A 14 -5.14 -24.43 -2.90
CA ASP A 14 -6.31 -23.71 -2.42
C ASP A 14 -7.19 -23.18 -3.57
N ARG A 15 -8.51 -23.37 -3.44
CA ARG A 15 -9.50 -22.92 -4.43
C ARG A 15 -9.30 -21.42 -4.71
N ASP A 16 -8.61 -21.11 -5.81
CA ASP A 16 -8.51 -19.77 -6.40
C ASP A 16 -9.89 -19.19 -6.81
N ASP A 17 -10.95 -19.99 -6.68
CA ASP A 17 -12.34 -19.61 -6.94
C ASP A 17 -12.97 -18.77 -5.81
N GLU A 18 -12.36 -18.70 -4.62
CA GLU A 18 -12.88 -17.86 -3.54
C GLU A 18 -12.38 -16.41 -3.66
N ALA A 19 -13.30 -15.45 -3.49
CA ALA A 19 -12.95 -14.03 -3.47
C ALA A 19 -11.86 -13.77 -2.42
N SER A 20 -10.82 -13.02 -2.78
CA SER A 20 -9.77 -12.64 -1.84
C SER A 20 -10.36 -11.84 -0.68
N GLU A 21 -9.78 -11.93 0.51
CA GLU A 21 -10.24 -11.16 1.68
C GLU A 21 -10.30 -9.65 1.39
N ARG A 22 -9.36 -9.14 0.59
CA ARG A 22 -9.36 -7.74 0.13
C ARG A 22 -10.57 -7.42 -0.75
N THR A 23 -10.94 -8.33 -1.66
CA THR A 23 -12.14 -8.18 -2.49
C THR A 23 -13.40 -8.23 -1.64
N LYS A 24 -13.49 -9.18 -0.69
CA LYS A 24 -14.62 -9.28 0.24
C LYS A 24 -14.78 -7.99 1.04
N ALA A 25 -13.68 -7.43 1.57
CA ALA A 25 -13.68 -6.15 2.28
C ALA A 25 -14.15 -4.99 1.39
N LEU A 26 -13.74 -4.94 0.12
CA LEU A 26 -14.20 -3.94 -0.84
C LEU A 26 -15.70 -4.05 -1.12
N LEU A 27 -16.21 -5.26 -1.35
CA LEU A 27 -17.63 -5.50 -1.64
C LEU A 27 -18.52 -5.18 -0.41
N ALA A 28 -17.97 -5.34 0.80
CA ALA A 28 -18.63 -5.01 2.06
C ALA A 28 -18.44 -3.54 2.50
N ASP A 29 -17.75 -2.71 1.72
CA ASP A 29 -17.46 -1.33 2.12
C ASP A 29 -18.75 -0.51 2.30
N PRO A 30 -18.87 0.32 3.35
CA PRO A 30 -20.06 1.15 3.57
C PRO A 30 -20.44 2.04 2.37
N ALA A 31 -19.46 2.48 1.57
CA ALA A 31 -19.71 3.29 0.39
C ALA A 31 -20.39 2.52 -0.76
N ALA A 32 -20.32 1.19 -0.75
CA ALA A 32 -21.09 0.33 -1.66
C ALA A 32 -22.50 0.02 -1.13
N ALA A 33 -22.75 0.15 0.18
CA ALA A 33 -24.02 -0.22 0.79
C ALA A 33 -25.16 0.78 0.52
N THR A 34 -24.87 2.09 0.46
CA THR A 34 -25.88 3.12 0.20
C THR A 34 -25.39 4.07 -0.89
N LEU A 35 -25.91 3.86 -2.09
CA LEU A 35 -25.60 4.70 -3.25
C LEU A 35 -26.54 5.91 -3.30
N THR A 36 -25.98 7.06 -3.65
CA THR A 36 -26.70 8.32 -3.85
C THR A 36 -26.33 8.92 -5.20
N ALA A 37 -26.99 10.01 -5.59
CA ALA A 37 -26.64 10.75 -6.80
C ALA A 37 -25.20 11.34 -6.78
N GLU A 38 -24.59 11.47 -5.59
CA GLU A 38 -23.22 11.97 -5.41
C GLU A 38 -22.16 10.85 -5.40
N SER A 39 -22.60 9.58 -5.42
CA SER A 39 -21.69 8.43 -5.42
C SER A 39 -20.82 8.40 -6.69
N ARG A 40 -19.54 8.08 -6.50
CA ARG A 40 -18.60 7.92 -7.62
C ARG A 40 -18.98 6.70 -8.49
N PRO A 41 -18.75 6.73 -9.82
CA PRO A 41 -19.08 5.64 -10.74
C PRO A 41 -18.56 4.26 -10.30
N PHE A 42 -17.36 4.23 -9.70
CA PHE A 42 -16.74 3.02 -9.14
C PHE A 42 -17.65 2.26 -8.17
N TRP A 43 -18.37 2.96 -7.29
CA TRP A 43 -19.19 2.32 -6.25
C TRP A 43 -20.44 1.64 -6.80
N PHE A 44 -20.98 2.11 -7.93
CA PHE A 44 -22.07 1.42 -8.64
C PHE A 44 -21.60 0.05 -9.17
N ILE A 45 -20.36 -0.02 -9.67
CA ILE A 45 -19.77 -1.28 -10.14
C ILE A 45 -19.52 -2.22 -8.96
N VAL A 46 -18.92 -1.72 -7.88
CA VAL A 46 -18.67 -2.52 -6.66
C VAL A 46 -19.96 -3.10 -6.10
N ARG A 47 -21.01 -2.29 -5.94
CA ARG A 47 -22.32 -2.76 -5.48
C ARG A 47 -22.91 -3.80 -6.44
N ALA A 48 -22.85 -3.57 -7.74
CA ALA A 48 -23.39 -4.51 -8.73
C ALA A 48 -22.66 -5.86 -8.71
N ILE A 49 -21.36 -5.88 -8.49
CA ILE A 49 -20.57 -7.11 -8.30
C ILE A 49 -20.91 -7.79 -6.97
N ALA A 50 -21.13 -7.02 -5.90
CA ALA A 50 -21.59 -7.57 -4.62
C ALA A 50 -22.97 -8.23 -4.77
N ASP A 51 -23.93 -7.56 -5.41
CA ASP A 51 -25.27 -8.09 -5.71
C ASP A 51 -25.21 -9.36 -6.58
N PHE A 52 -24.29 -9.40 -7.55
CA PHE A 52 -24.04 -10.57 -8.37
C PHE A 52 -23.52 -11.73 -7.52
N ALA A 53 -22.47 -11.50 -6.72
CA ALA A 53 -21.85 -12.50 -5.88
C ALA A 53 -22.79 -13.05 -4.80
N GLU A 54 -23.64 -12.20 -4.21
CA GLU A 54 -24.69 -12.62 -3.28
C GLU A 54 -25.73 -13.54 -3.95
N ALA A 55 -26.06 -13.30 -5.23
CA ALA A 55 -27.05 -14.07 -5.97
C ALA A 55 -26.51 -15.39 -6.52
N THR A 56 -25.24 -15.44 -6.93
CA THR A 56 -24.62 -16.60 -7.59
C THR A 56 -23.74 -17.43 -6.65
N GLY A 57 -23.25 -16.82 -5.56
CA GLY A 57 -22.24 -17.39 -4.67
C GLY A 57 -20.80 -17.21 -5.16
N GLU A 58 -20.58 -16.59 -6.33
CA GLU A 58 -19.27 -16.48 -6.98
C GLU A 58 -19.07 -15.10 -7.64
N LEU A 59 -17.81 -14.69 -7.85
CA LEU A 59 -17.50 -13.48 -8.62
C LEU A 59 -17.74 -13.69 -10.14
N PRO A 60 -17.94 -12.62 -10.92
CA PRO A 60 -17.99 -12.72 -12.37
C PRO A 60 -16.73 -13.39 -12.94
N VAL A 61 -16.92 -14.32 -13.88
CA VAL A 61 -15.79 -15.06 -14.46
C VAL A 61 -14.92 -14.13 -15.32
N ALA A 62 -13.60 -14.20 -15.15
CA ALA A 62 -12.66 -13.35 -15.88
C ALA A 62 -12.62 -13.62 -17.40
N GLY A 63 -12.96 -14.86 -17.80
CA GLY A 63 -13.00 -15.30 -19.19
C GLY A 63 -11.64 -15.62 -19.82
N SER A 64 -10.54 -15.29 -19.15
CA SER A 64 -9.19 -15.71 -19.52
C SER A 64 -8.90 -17.12 -19.02
N LEU A 65 -8.28 -17.94 -19.86
CA LEU A 65 -7.84 -19.29 -19.53
C LEU A 65 -6.30 -19.35 -19.65
N PRO A 66 -5.56 -19.79 -18.62
CA PRO A 66 -4.11 -19.97 -18.74
C PRO A 66 -3.77 -21.05 -19.78
N ASP A 67 -2.51 -21.06 -20.23
CA ASP A 67 -2.03 -22.10 -21.12
C ASP A 67 -2.09 -23.48 -20.45
N MET A 68 -2.40 -24.51 -21.23
CA MET A 68 -2.51 -25.88 -20.73
C MET A 68 -2.20 -26.91 -21.81
N THR A 69 -1.56 -28.02 -21.40
CA THR A 69 -1.35 -29.17 -22.28
C THR A 69 -2.68 -29.79 -22.67
N SER A 70 -3.12 -29.55 -23.90
CA SER A 70 -4.37 -30.03 -24.45
C SER A 70 -4.28 -30.12 -25.97
N THR A 71 -5.24 -30.79 -26.61
CA THR A 71 -5.35 -30.70 -28.07
C THR A 71 -5.87 -29.31 -28.45
N PRO A 72 -5.49 -28.79 -29.63
CA PRO A 72 -5.95 -27.46 -30.08
C PRO A 72 -7.47 -27.30 -30.05
N ASP A 73 -8.21 -28.33 -30.47
CA ASP A 73 -9.67 -28.31 -30.50
C ASP A 73 -10.29 -28.23 -29.11
N MET A 74 -9.72 -28.96 -28.13
CA MET A 74 -10.19 -28.93 -26.74
C MET A 74 -9.89 -27.59 -26.08
N TYR A 75 -8.69 -27.05 -26.30
CA TYR A 75 -8.31 -25.73 -25.79
C TYR A 75 -9.24 -24.63 -26.30
N VAL A 76 -9.50 -24.60 -27.61
CA VAL A 76 -10.38 -23.60 -28.24
C VAL A 76 -11.81 -23.75 -27.74
N SER A 77 -12.30 -24.98 -27.60
CA SER A 77 -13.66 -25.23 -27.10
C SER A 77 -13.82 -24.75 -25.66
N LEU A 78 -12.85 -25.05 -24.79
CA LEU A 78 -12.85 -24.62 -23.40
C LEU A 78 -12.73 -23.09 -23.29
N GLN A 79 -11.85 -22.48 -24.09
CA GLN A 79 -11.70 -21.03 -24.12
C GLN A 79 -12.99 -20.32 -24.55
N ARG A 80 -13.73 -20.87 -25.52
CA ARG A 80 -15.04 -20.34 -25.93
C ARG A 80 -16.05 -20.39 -24.78
N LEU A 81 -16.12 -21.50 -24.06
CA LEU A 81 -17.01 -21.65 -22.91
C LEU A 81 -16.76 -20.57 -21.83
N TYR A 82 -15.50 -20.33 -21.48
CA TYR A 82 -15.13 -19.29 -20.51
C TYR A 82 -15.48 -17.88 -21.01
N LYS A 83 -15.24 -17.59 -22.29
CA LYS A 83 -15.61 -16.29 -22.89
C LYS A 83 -17.12 -16.07 -22.93
N GLU A 84 -17.89 -17.10 -23.26
CA GLU A 84 -19.36 -17.03 -23.28
C GLU A 84 -19.93 -16.80 -21.88
N LYS A 85 -19.42 -17.53 -20.87
CA LYS A 85 -19.80 -17.32 -19.46
C LYS A 85 -19.43 -15.93 -18.97
N ALA A 86 -18.20 -15.46 -19.23
CA ALA A 86 -17.76 -14.12 -18.86
C ALA A 86 -18.61 -13.01 -19.50
N ALA A 87 -19.03 -13.20 -20.77
CA ALA A 87 -19.94 -12.28 -21.44
C ALA A 87 -21.34 -12.26 -20.81
N ALA A 88 -21.86 -13.42 -20.42
CA ALA A 88 -23.13 -13.52 -19.72
C ALA A 88 -23.09 -12.86 -18.33
N ASP A 89 -22.03 -13.10 -17.55
CA ASP A 89 -21.84 -12.50 -16.22
C ASP A 89 -21.69 -10.98 -16.32
N CYS A 90 -20.91 -10.50 -17.29
CA CYS A 90 -20.76 -9.08 -17.54
C CYS A 90 -22.09 -8.42 -17.96
N ALA A 91 -22.95 -9.12 -18.69
CA ALA A 91 -24.28 -8.63 -19.04
C ALA A 91 -25.20 -8.52 -17.80
N ASP A 92 -25.16 -9.49 -16.88
CA ASP A 92 -25.89 -9.42 -15.61
C ASP A 92 -25.40 -8.24 -14.75
N VAL A 93 -24.08 -8.11 -14.55
CA VAL A 93 -23.51 -6.98 -13.80
C VAL A 93 -23.88 -5.65 -14.46
N ARG A 94 -23.87 -5.55 -15.79
CA ARG A 94 -24.32 -4.33 -16.51
C ARG A 94 -25.78 -4.01 -16.24
N ALA A 95 -26.67 -5.00 -16.24
CA ALA A 95 -28.09 -4.80 -15.94
C ALA A 95 -28.28 -4.30 -14.49
N ARG A 96 -27.51 -4.83 -13.54
CA ARG A 96 -27.51 -4.37 -12.14
C ARG A 96 -27.03 -2.92 -12.01
N VAL A 97 -25.92 -2.56 -12.67
CA VAL A 97 -25.44 -1.17 -12.68
C VAL A 97 -26.52 -0.23 -13.23
N ALA A 98 -27.17 -0.57 -14.34
CA ALA A 98 -28.24 0.24 -14.92
C ALA A 98 -29.43 0.41 -13.95
N ALA A 99 -29.83 -0.65 -13.25
CA ALA A 99 -30.87 -0.60 -12.24
C ALA A 99 -30.49 0.30 -11.05
N LEU A 100 -29.24 0.22 -10.58
CA LEU A 100 -28.74 1.06 -9.49
C LEU A 100 -28.72 2.55 -9.88
N LEU A 101 -28.25 2.88 -11.09
CA LEU A 101 -28.26 4.25 -11.61
C LEU A 101 -29.67 4.81 -11.75
N ALA A 102 -30.59 4.02 -12.30
CA ALA A 102 -32.00 4.41 -12.41
C ALA A 102 -32.64 4.64 -11.03
N GLY A 103 -32.27 3.84 -10.02
CA GLY A 103 -32.75 3.98 -8.64
C GLY A 103 -32.37 5.30 -7.98
N VAL A 104 -31.26 5.93 -8.39
CA VAL A 104 -30.81 7.24 -7.88
C VAL A 104 -31.02 8.38 -8.89
N GLY A 105 -31.66 8.11 -10.03
CA GLY A 105 -31.95 9.11 -11.06
C GLY A 105 -30.74 9.56 -11.87
N LEU A 106 -29.70 8.74 -11.96
CA LEU A 106 -28.51 9.01 -12.78
C LEU A 106 -28.63 8.36 -14.18
N PRO A 107 -28.05 8.96 -15.22
CA PRO A 107 -28.05 8.41 -16.56
C PRO A 107 -27.10 7.20 -16.70
N GLU A 108 -27.33 6.35 -17.70
CA GLU A 108 -26.51 5.14 -17.94
C GLU A 108 -25.04 5.46 -18.25
N ASP A 109 -24.74 6.64 -18.78
CA ASP A 109 -23.39 7.10 -19.12
C ASP A 109 -22.60 7.66 -17.93
N HIS A 110 -23.20 7.74 -16.73
CA HIS A 110 -22.48 8.07 -15.49
C HIS A 110 -21.34 7.08 -15.22
N VAL A 111 -21.53 5.81 -15.59
CA VAL A 111 -20.48 4.80 -15.55
C VAL A 111 -19.93 4.61 -16.96
N PRO A 112 -18.63 4.87 -17.20
CA PRO A 112 -18.05 4.62 -18.52
C PRO A 112 -18.21 3.16 -18.92
N GLY A 113 -18.73 2.91 -20.13
CA GLY A 113 -19.13 1.56 -20.56
C GLY A 113 -18.00 0.52 -20.59
N GLU A 114 -16.75 0.95 -20.69
CA GLU A 114 -15.54 0.10 -20.65
C GLU A 114 -15.16 -0.34 -19.23
N TRP A 115 -15.62 0.37 -18.20
CA TRP A 115 -15.28 0.05 -16.81
C TRP A 115 -15.94 -1.25 -16.35
N ILE A 116 -17.17 -1.53 -16.79
CA ILE A 116 -17.91 -2.73 -16.39
C ILE A 116 -17.22 -4.01 -16.89
N PRO A 117 -16.92 -4.18 -18.20
CA PRO A 117 -16.16 -5.34 -18.67
C PRO A 117 -14.80 -5.49 -18.00
N ARG A 118 -14.07 -4.38 -17.80
CA ARG A 118 -12.78 -4.39 -17.11
C ARG A 118 -12.93 -4.84 -15.65
N ALA A 119 -13.96 -4.39 -14.95
CA ALA A 119 -14.22 -4.80 -13.58
C ALA A 119 -14.64 -6.26 -13.48
N CYS A 120 -15.51 -6.76 -14.38
CA CYS A 120 -15.85 -8.19 -14.42
C CYS A 120 -14.61 -9.06 -14.69
N ALA A 121 -13.75 -8.65 -15.62
CA ALA A 121 -12.51 -9.37 -15.92
C ALA A 121 -11.50 -9.36 -14.76
N ASN A 122 -11.60 -8.39 -13.84
CA ASN A 122 -10.65 -8.18 -12.76
C ASN A 122 -11.33 -8.15 -11.38
N ALA A 123 -12.49 -8.80 -11.22
CA ALA A 123 -13.33 -8.65 -10.03
C ALA A 123 -12.56 -8.97 -8.74
N ASN A 124 -11.72 -10.02 -8.76
CA ASN A 124 -10.90 -10.42 -7.61
C ASN A 124 -9.65 -9.54 -7.39
N PHE A 125 -9.29 -8.70 -8.36
CA PHE A 125 -8.13 -7.82 -8.33
C PHE A 125 -8.50 -6.36 -8.11
N MET A 126 -9.77 -6.03 -7.94
CA MET A 126 -10.20 -4.68 -7.59
C MET A 126 -9.61 -4.28 -6.23
N ARG A 127 -9.14 -3.03 -6.12
CA ARG A 127 -8.51 -2.48 -4.93
C ARG A 127 -9.08 -1.11 -4.61
N LEU A 128 -9.05 -0.77 -3.33
CA LEU A 128 -9.38 0.55 -2.80
C LEU A 128 -8.26 0.97 -1.88
N LEU A 129 -7.63 2.10 -2.20
CA LEU A 129 -6.63 2.72 -1.35
C LEU A 129 -7.24 3.97 -0.69
N ARG A 130 -7.14 4.05 0.64
CA ARG A 130 -7.55 5.21 1.44
C ARG A 130 -6.38 5.62 2.33
N THR A 131 -5.70 6.70 1.93
CA THR A 131 -4.59 7.27 2.68
C THR A 131 -5.12 8.18 3.80
N ARG A 132 -4.28 8.42 4.81
CA ARG A 132 -4.56 9.44 5.82
C ARG A 132 -4.31 10.84 5.25
N SER A 133 -4.83 11.86 5.94
CA SER A 133 -4.45 13.23 5.63
C SER A 133 -3.12 13.58 6.30
N LEU A 134 -2.36 14.50 5.69
CA LEU A 134 -1.15 15.04 6.31
C LEU A 134 -1.43 15.72 7.66
N ALA A 135 -2.66 16.21 7.87
CA ALA A 135 -3.06 16.79 9.15
C ALA A 135 -3.15 15.73 10.25
N ASP A 136 -3.66 14.54 9.92
CA ASP A 136 -3.73 13.41 10.86
C ASP A 136 -2.32 12.90 11.22
N GLU A 137 -1.46 12.75 10.21
CA GLU A 137 -0.04 12.38 10.37
C GLU A 137 0.69 13.38 11.28
N ALA A 138 0.53 14.68 11.03
CA ALA A 138 1.17 15.73 11.81
C ALA A 138 0.67 15.79 13.26
N ALA A 139 -0.61 15.49 13.50
CA ALA A 139 -1.22 15.55 14.83
C ALA A 139 -0.80 14.39 15.74
N ALA A 140 -0.49 13.22 15.17
CA ALA A 140 -0.33 12.00 15.96
C ALA A 140 0.99 11.25 15.74
N ALA A 141 1.92 11.72 14.88
CA ALA A 141 3.14 10.99 14.53
C ALA A 141 2.83 9.49 14.36
N ALA A 142 1.76 9.21 13.60
CA ALA A 142 0.97 7.99 13.73
C ALA A 142 1.58 6.88 12.88
N LEU A 143 2.83 6.58 13.19
CA LEU A 143 3.55 5.44 12.67
C LEU A 143 2.78 4.14 12.92
N ASP A 144 2.86 3.24 11.95
CA ASP A 144 2.27 1.90 12.02
C ASP A 144 2.99 1.07 13.09
N ALA A 145 2.44 1.09 14.31
CA ALA A 145 3.02 0.43 15.48
C ALA A 145 3.17 -1.09 15.28
N GLU A 146 2.25 -1.70 14.52
CA GLU A 146 2.27 -3.13 14.23
C GLU A 146 3.43 -3.46 13.29
N ALA A 147 3.52 -2.77 12.16
CA ALA A 147 4.61 -2.99 11.19
C ALA A 147 6.00 -2.71 11.80
N ILE A 148 6.14 -1.62 12.54
CA ILE A 148 7.41 -1.28 13.20
C ILE A 148 7.73 -2.25 14.34
N GLY A 149 6.71 -2.67 15.09
CA GLY A 149 6.85 -3.67 16.15
C GLY A 149 7.37 -5.00 15.60
N GLU A 150 6.79 -5.49 14.51
CA GLU A 150 7.23 -6.71 13.82
C GLU A 150 8.67 -6.59 13.30
N GLU A 151 9.01 -5.48 12.64
CA GLU A 151 10.38 -5.23 12.16
C GLU A 151 11.41 -5.24 13.32
N LEU A 152 11.07 -4.60 14.44
CA LEU A 152 11.93 -4.56 15.62
C LEU A 152 12.04 -5.93 16.31
N GLU A 153 10.95 -6.68 16.39
CA GLU A 153 10.94 -8.05 16.93
C GLU A 153 11.79 -9.01 16.07
N GLU A 154 11.71 -8.90 14.74
CA GLU A 154 12.51 -9.71 13.82
C GLU A 154 14.02 -9.46 13.99
N LEU A 155 14.40 -8.20 14.26
CA LEU A 155 15.78 -7.83 14.59
C LEU A 155 16.20 -8.31 15.99
N GLY A 156 15.23 -8.71 16.82
CA GLY A 156 15.43 -9.00 18.23
C GLY A 156 15.80 -7.76 19.04
N TRP A 157 15.30 -6.59 18.65
CA TRP A 157 15.64 -5.31 19.26
C TRP A 157 15.19 -5.25 20.73
N THR A 158 16.12 -4.91 21.60
CA THR A 158 15.86 -4.55 22.98
C THR A 158 16.67 -3.32 23.39
N VAL A 159 16.18 -2.57 24.39
CA VAL A 159 16.87 -1.37 24.92
C VAL A 159 18.26 -1.71 25.50
N GLU A 160 18.51 -2.98 25.83
CA GLU A 160 19.74 -3.47 26.44
C GLU A 160 20.69 -4.15 25.43
N ASP A 161 20.42 -4.02 24.12
CA ASP A 161 21.21 -4.65 23.08
C ASP A 161 22.65 -4.13 22.97
N ASP A 162 23.51 -4.96 22.39
CA ASP A 162 24.89 -4.58 22.10
C ASP A 162 25.00 -3.47 21.04
N GLU A 163 26.16 -2.83 21.00
CA GLU A 163 26.43 -1.68 20.14
C GLU A 163 26.22 -1.98 18.64
N GLU A 164 26.46 -3.21 18.20
CA GLU A 164 26.34 -3.59 16.79
C GLU A 164 24.88 -3.78 16.39
N ARG A 165 24.05 -4.39 17.24
CA ARG A 165 22.60 -4.48 17.02
C ARG A 165 21.95 -3.10 17.03
N ALA A 166 22.36 -2.24 17.96
CA ALA A 166 21.87 -0.86 18.02
C ALA A 166 22.17 -0.09 16.74
N LYS A 167 23.36 -0.25 16.15
CA LYS A 167 23.70 0.36 14.84
C LYS A 167 22.81 -0.13 13.72
N VAL A 168 22.51 -1.43 13.67
CA VAL A 168 21.63 -2.00 12.63
C VAL A 168 20.20 -1.49 12.80
N ALA A 169 19.67 -1.51 14.02
CA ALA A 169 18.31 -1.07 14.31
C ALA A 169 18.12 0.43 14.04
N ALA A 170 19.10 1.26 14.39
CA ALA A 170 19.13 2.70 14.12
C ALA A 170 19.11 3.04 12.61
N GLN A 171 19.53 2.13 11.73
CA GLN A 171 19.51 2.37 10.30
C GLN A 171 18.17 2.04 9.63
N LYS A 172 17.17 1.58 10.39
CA LYS A 172 15.88 1.25 9.81
C LYS A 172 15.15 2.48 9.27
N PRO A 173 14.45 2.40 8.12
CA PRO A 173 13.91 3.60 7.47
C PRO A 173 12.95 4.43 8.34
N PHE A 174 12.15 3.81 9.21
CA PHE A 174 11.28 4.55 10.15
C PHE A 174 12.07 5.42 11.15
N CYS A 175 13.33 5.09 11.47
CA CYS A 175 14.17 5.92 12.33
C CYS A 175 14.47 7.28 11.68
N TRP A 176 14.72 7.25 10.36
CA TRP A 176 14.97 8.44 9.56
C TRP A 176 13.71 9.28 9.36
N TYR A 177 12.52 8.68 9.34
CA TYR A 177 11.26 9.44 9.40
C TYR A 177 11.21 10.37 10.62
N VAL A 178 11.46 9.80 11.80
CA VAL A 178 11.43 10.52 13.08
C VAL A 178 12.51 11.60 13.11
N ALA A 179 13.70 11.30 12.59
CA ALA A 179 14.78 12.27 12.48
C ALA A 179 14.45 13.44 11.52
N LEU A 180 13.81 13.17 10.37
CA LEU A 180 13.37 14.20 9.42
C LEU A 180 12.27 15.08 10.00
N ARG A 181 11.32 14.49 10.73
CA ARG A 181 10.32 15.22 11.52
C ARG A 181 10.95 16.19 12.52
N ALA A 182 12.00 15.74 13.21
CA ALA A 182 12.76 16.59 14.12
C ALA A 182 13.51 17.71 13.38
N ALA A 183 14.02 17.43 12.18
CA ALA A 183 14.67 18.42 11.32
C ALA A 183 13.70 19.52 10.86
N ASP A 184 12.46 19.16 10.51
CA ASP A 184 11.39 20.11 10.17
C ASP A 184 11.03 20.99 11.37
N ARG A 185 10.93 20.38 12.56
CA ARG A 185 10.69 21.10 13.81
C ARG A 185 11.81 22.08 14.13
N PHE A 186 13.05 21.65 14.00
CA PHE A 186 14.23 22.50 14.15
C PHE A 186 14.16 23.69 13.19
N THR A 187 13.91 23.42 11.91
CA THR A 187 13.84 24.44 10.86
C THR A 187 12.71 25.44 11.13
N GLY A 188 11.54 24.96 11.58
CA GLY A 188 10.42 25.82 11.97
C GLY A 188 10.73 26.73 13.16
N ARG A 189 11.59 26.27 14.10
CA ARG A 189 11.99 27.03 15.29
C ARG A 189 13.12 28.02 15.01
N THR A 190 14.11 27.63 14.21
CA THR A 190 15.33 28.43 13.98
C THR A 190 15.27 29.25 12.69
N GLY A 191 14.38 28.90 11.76
CA GLY A 191 14.26 29.50 10.44
C GLY A 191 15.36 29.08 9.46
N ARG A 192 16.20 28.08 9.82
CA ARG A 192 17.27 27.55 8.98
C ARG A 192 17.43 26.04 9.15
N VAL A 193 18.03 25.39 8.15
CA VAL A 193 18.33 23.95 8.20
C VAL A 193 19.53 23.71 9.13
N ALA A 194 19.51 22.60 9.87
CA ALA A 194 20.64 22.19 10.71
C ALA A 194 21.88 21.91 9.86
N GLY A 195 23.04 22.40 10.31
CA GLY A 195 24.33 22.20 9.65
C GLY A 195 24.47 22.93 8.32
N ALA A 196 23.77 24.05 8.13
CA ALA A 196 23.86 24.86 6.91
C ALA A 196 25.26 25.43 6.65
N ALA A 197 26.08 25.58 7.70
CA ALA A 197 27.49 25.95 7.63
C ALA A 197 28.34 24.96 8.44
N ASP A 198 29.56 24.71 7.98
CA ASP A 198 30.48 23.73 8.58
C ASP A 198 30.76 24.03 10.06
N GLU A 199 30.82 25.30 10.45
CA GLU A 199 31.08 25.72 11.83
C GLU A 199 29.86 25.51 12.76
N GLU A 200 28.66 25.34 12.19
CA GLU A 200 27.41 25.22 12.94
C GLU A 200 27.04 23.76 13.22
N VAL A 201 27.64 22.79 12.52
CA VAL A 201 27.26 21.37 12.55
C VAL A 201 27.18 20.80 13.97
N GLU A 202 28.23 20.98 14.78
CA GLU A 202 28.27 20.44 16.15
C GLU A 202 27.23 21.09 17.08
N ALA A 203 27.07 22.41 16.97
CA ALA A 203 26.11 23.15 17.78
C ALA A 203 24.66 22.79 17.39
N ASP A 204 24.41 22.62 16.10
CA ASP A 204 23.12 22.22 15.56
C ASP A 204 22.78 20.78 15.88
N ALA A 205 23.75 19.86 15.82
CA ALA A 205 23.56 18.47 16.23
C ALA A 205 23.09 18.39 17.69
N ALA A 206 23.72 19.15 18.58
CA ALA A 206 23.33 19.21 19.99
C ALA A 206 21.91 19.81 20.17
N ALA A 207 21.59 20.88 19.45
CA ALA A 207 20.27 21.51 19.52
C ALA A 207 19.16 20.66 18.86
N LEU A 208 19.48 19.92 17.81
CA LEU A 208 18.58 19.02 17.10
C LEU A 208 18.33 17.74 17.91
N ALA A 209 19.27 17.30 18.75
CA ALA A 209 19.09 16.14 19.62
C ALA A 209 17.89 16.31 20.59
N GLU A 210 17.59 17.55 21.01
CA GLU A 210 16.40 17.86 21.80
C GLU A 210 15.10 17.64 21.00
N ASP A 211 15.07 18.07 19.73
CA ASP A 211 13.92 17.87 18.84
C ASP A 211 13.75 16.39 18.47
N VAL A 212 14.85 15.66 18.24
CA VAL A 212 14.84 14.20 18.00
C VAL A 212 14.29 13.46 19.20
N ALA A 213 14.71 13.81 20.42
CA ALA A 213 14.17 13.20 21.63
C ALA A 213 12.65 13.48 21.79
N ALA A 214 12.20 14.69 21.43
CA ALA A 214 10.78 15.05 21.47
C ALA A 214 9.94 14.26 20.45
N GLU A 215 10.39 14.15 19.20
CA GLU A 215 9.68 13.37 18.18
C GLU A 215 9.74 11.87 18.47
N LYS A 216 10.85 11.34 19.00
CA LYS A 216 10.93 9.95 19.49
C LYS A 216 9.89 9.70 20.59
N ALA A 217 9.78 10.59 21.56
CA ALA A 217 8.80 10.45 22.63
C ALA A 217 7.35 10.50 22.11
N ALA A 218 7.07 11.37 21.14
CA ALA A 218 5.75 11.45 20.50
C ALA A 218 5.42 10.17 19.71
N ALA A 219 6.36 9.66 18.93
CA ALA A 219 6.24 8.40 18.21
C ALA A 219 6.04 7.21 19.16
N ALA A 220 6.86 7.10 20.21
CA ALA A 220 6.70 6.04 21.20
C ALA A 220 5.31 6.11 21.87
N ALA A 221 4.81 7.32 22.19
CA ALA A 221 3.49 7.50 22.76
C ALA A 221 2.36 7.08 21.81
N SER A 222 2.47 7.35 20.50
CA SER A 222 1.49 6.93 19.50
C SER A 222 1.48 5.41 19.28
N MET A 223 2.63 4.76 19.48
CA MET A 223 2.83 3.31 19.34
C MET A 223 2.70 2.54 20.67
N GLY A 224 1.95 3.06 21.65
CA GLY A 224 1.67 2.34 22.90
C GLY A 224 2.88 2.17 23.82
N GLY A 225 3.89 3.04 23.69
CA GLY A 225 5.12 3.02 24.48
C GLY A 225 6.25 2.19 23.87
N LEU A 226 6.12 1.76 22.61
CA LEU A 226 7.19 1.07 21.89
C LEU A 226 8.46 1.93 21.81
N ASP A 227 9.57 1.45 22.36
CA ASP A 227 10.85 2.13 22.22
C ASP A 227 11.46 1.90 20.84
N ILE A 228 11.98 2.98 20.25
CA ILE A 228 12.58 2.97 18.93
C ILE A 228 14.05 3.43 19.00
N PRO A 229 14.94 2.88 18.16
CA PRO A 229 16.40 3.13 18.21
C PRO A 229 16.79 4.48 17.58
N VAL A 230 16.10 5.56 17.94
CA VAL A 230 16.36 6.93 17.48
C VAL A 230 17.03 7.74 18.59
N GLY A 231 18.03 8.56 18.25
CA GLY A 231 18.82 9.28 19.26
C GLY A 231 19.79 10.31 18.69
N ALA A 232 20.75 10.74 19.51
CA ALA A 232 21.68 11.84 19.20
C ALA A 232 22.51 11.60 17.93
N ASP A 233 22.86 10.35 17.60
CA ASP A 233 23.60 10.03 16.38
C ASP A 233 22.80 10.40 15.11
N HIS A 234 21.46 10.30 15.16
CA HIS A 234 20.61 10.74 14.05
C HIS A 234 20.63 12.26 13.94
N ALA A 235 20.63 12.97 15.06
CA ALA A 235 20.74 14.43 15.06
C ALA A 235 22.10 14.89 14.48
N ALA A 236 23.18 14.22 14.88
CA ALA A 236 24.51 14.46 14.32
C ALA A 236 24.55 14.20 12.81
N GLU A 237 23.96 13.10 12.35
CA GLU A 237 23.93 12.75 10.93
C GLU A 237 23.05 13.71 10.09
N ILE A 238 21.89 14.13 10.61
CA ILE A 238 21.05 15.14 9.94
C ILE A 238 21.78 16.49 9.85
N ALA A 239 22.43 16.93 10.92
CA ALA A 239 23.25 18.15 10.89
C ALA A 239 24.40 17.99 9.88
N ARG A 240 25.04 16.81 9.81
CA ARG A 240 26.10 16.51 8.83
C ARG A 240 25.60 16.58 7.38
N TYR A 241 24.33 16.26 7.11
CA TYR A 241 23.75 16.42 5.78
C TYR A 241 23.64 17.88 5.35
N GLY A 242 23.44 18.81 6.28
CA GLY A 242 23.43 20.25 6.00
C GLY A 242 22.35 20.69 5.00
N GLY A 243 21.27 19.91 4.86
CA GLY A 243 20.23 20.15 3.85
C GLY A 243 20.66 19.88 2.40
N ALA A 244 21.75 19.14 2.19
CA ALA A 244 22.18 18.76 0.85
C ALA A 244 21.19 17.81 0.15
N GLU A 245 21.15 17.87 -1.18
CA GLU A 245 20.37 16.97 -2.04
C GLU A 245 21.31 16.18 -2.96
N PRO A 246 21.84 15.02 -2.52
CA PRO A 246 22.72 14.20 -3.35
C PRO A 246 22.00 13.69 -4.61
N HIS A 247 22.62 13.86 -5.78
CA HIS A 247 22.02 13.53 -7.08
C HIS A 247 21.58 12.06 -7.19
N ASN A 248 22.33 11.12 -6.62
CA ASN A 248 22.01 9.70 -6.63
C ASN A 248 20.75 9.38 -5.81
N VAL A 249 20.58 10.02 -4.64
CA VAL A 249 19.38 9.87 -3.81
C VAL A 249 18.17 10.50 -4.50
N ALA A 250 18.33 11.71 -5.03
CA ALA A 250 17.29 12.39 -5.80
C ALA A 250 16.85 11.58 -7.04
N ALA A 251 17.78 10.94 -7.74
CA ALA A 251 17.47 10.09 -8.90
C ALA A 251 16.63 8.85 -8.53
N VAL A 252 16.94 8.19 -7.40
CA VAL A 252 16.13 7.06 -6.89
C VAL A 252 14.73 7.53 -6.54
N LEU A 253 14.59 8.60 -5.76
CA LEU A 253 13.29 9.14 -5.38
C LEU A 253 12.48 9.63 -6.58
N GLY A 254 13.11 10.26 -7.57
CA GLY A 254 12.45 10.67 -8.81
C GLY A 254 11.91 9.48 -9.63
N GLY A 255 12.63 8.36 -9.66
CA GLY A 255 12.17 7.11 -10.26
C GLY A 255 10.91 6.56 -9.59
N VAL A 256 10.92 6.45 -8.26
CA VAL A 256 9.76 5.98 -7.49
C VAL A 256 8.57 6.93 -7.65
N ALA A 257 8.78 8.23 -7.40
CA ALA A 257 7.71 9.24 -7.45
C ALA A 257 7.05 9.33 -8.83
N SER A 258 7.84 9.27 -9.91
CA SER A 258 7.30 9.30 -11.27
C SER A 258 6.42 8.08 -11.57
N GLN A 259 6.82 6.88 -11.12
CA GLN A 259 6.02 5.69 -11.28
C GLN A 259 4.71 5.77 -10.47
N GLU A 260 4.74 6.26 -9.23
CA GLU A 260 3.53 6.47 -8.43
C GLU A 260 2.57 7.48 -9.09
N ALA A 261 3.11 8.55 -9.69
CA ALA A 261 2.30 9.49 -10.47
C ALA A 261 1.61 8.81 -11.67
N VAL A 262 2.32 7.93 -12.39
CA VAL A 262 1.73 7.15 -13.50
C VAL A 262 0.60 6.24 -13.01
N LYS A 263 0.78 5.57 -11.87
CA LYS A 263 -0.28 4.72 -11.28
C LYS A 263 -1.54 5.52 -10.97
N LEU A 264 -1.39 6.70 -10.37
CA LEU A 264 -2.51 7.58 -10.02
C LEU A 264 -3.23 8.12 -11.26
N ILE A 265 -2.48 8.54 -12.28
CA ILE A 265 -3.05 9.08 -13.52
C ILE A 265 -3.80 8.00 -14.31
N THR A 266 -3.23 6.80 -14.40
CA THR A 266 -3.78 5.72 -15.24
C THR A 266 -4.85 4.90 -14.53
N HIS A 267 -4.93 4.99 -13.19
CA HIS A 267 -5.70 4.08 -12.35
C HIS A 267 -5.36 2.61 -12.68
N GLN A 268 -4.08 2.33 -12.89
CA GLN A 268 -3.52 1.00 -13.12
C GLN A 268 -2.43 0.76 -12.09
N TYR A 269 -2.33 -0.49 -11.62
CA TYR A 269 -1.50 -0.90 -10.48
C TYR A 269 -1.92 -0.28 -9.14
N GLU A 270 -1.35 -0.82 -8.05
CA GLU A 270 -1.58 -0.37 -6.68
C GLU A 270 -0.51 0.67 -6.30
N PRO A 271 -0.91 1.92 -5.97
CA PRO A 271 0.01 2.90 -5.42
C PRO A 271 0.52 2.47 -4.04
N LEU A 272 1.67 3.02 -3.62
CA LEU A 272 2.17 2.85 -2.26
C LEU A 272 1.17 3.45 -1.26
N ASP A 273 0.94 2.75 -0.15
CA ASP A 273 0.08 3.25 0.92
C ASP A 273 0.87 4.19 1.83
N ASN A 274 0.64 5.48 1.65
CA ASN A 274 1.13 6.56 2.50
C ASN A 274 2.63 6.92 2.28
N THR A 275 3.55 6.47 3.14
CA THR A 275 4.89 7.08 3.25
C THR A 275 5.98 6.07 2.88
N PHE A 276 6.69 6.35 1.78
CA PHE A 276 7.86 5.59 1.36
C PHE A 276 9.15 6.26 1.84
N ILE A 277 10.04 5.48 2.47
CA ILE A 277 11.31 5.98 2.99
C ILE A 277 12.45 5.15 2.44
N PHE A 278 13.46 5.84 1.92
CA PHE A 278 14.68 5.24 1.40
C PHE A 278 15.88 5.70 2.22
N ASN A 279 16.58 4.75 2.84
CA ASN A 279 17.85 4.99 3.51
C ASN A 279 19.00 4.76 2.52
N GLY A 280 19.60 5.86 2.04
CA GLY A 280 20.74 5.80 1.12
C GLY A 280 22.05 5.29 1.74
N ILE A 281 22.17 5.22 3.08
CA ILE A 281 23.35 4.69 3.77
C ILE A 281 23.43 3.17 3.59
N THR A 282 22.32 2.47 3.83
CA THR A 282 22.24 1.01 3.76
C THR A 282 21.68 0.50 2.43
N GLY A 283 21.03 1.36 1.64
CA GLY A 283 20.31 0.97 0.44
C GLY A 283 18.98 0.28 0.72
N GLU A 284 18.46 0.38 1.95
CA GLU A 284 17.18 -0.19 2.35
C GLU A 284 16.03 0.81 2.14
N SER A 285 14.83 0.30 1.89
CA SER A 285 13.61 1.10 1.83
C SER A 285 12.43 0.36 2.43
N ALA A 286 11.48 1.11 2.96
CA ALA A 286 10.23 0.56 3.49
C ALA A 286 9.07 1.52 3.25
N VAL A 287 7.85 0.99 3.35
CA VAL A 287 6.61 1.74 3.23
C VAL A 287 5.89 1.65 4.57
N TYR A 288 5.55 2.78 5.14
CA TYR A 288 4.86 2.88 6.41
C TYR A 288 3.57 3.66 6.26
N ARG A 289 2.57 3.25 7.03
CA ARG A 289 1.40 4.07 7.27
C ARG A 289 1.74 5.05 8.38
N CYS A 290 1.98 6.33 8.03
CA CYS A 290 2.31 7.44 8.96
C CYS A 290 1.17 8.43 9.17
#